data_AF-A0A8C7K1G6-F1
#
_entry.id   AF-A0A8C7K1G6-F1
#
_cell.length_a   1.000
_cell.length_b   1.000
_cell.length_c   1.000
_cell.angle_alpha   90.00
_cell.angle_beta   90.00
_cell.angle_gamma   90.00
#
_symmetry.space_group_name_H-M   'P 1'
#
loop_
_entity.id
_entity.type
_entity.pdbx_description
1 polymer ?
#
loop_
_entity_poly.entity_id
_entity_poly.type
_entity_poly.pdbx_seq_one_letter_code
_entity_poly.pdbx_strand_id
1 'polypeptide(L)'
;MICKGDVLFVVSQTNLQFNNNKFFLIQLLQDDSVKAYSVWFRWGRVGKVGQNNLVSCGGDLLQAKDLFKKKFLDKTKNEWAHRIDFEKVAGKYDMVFMDYSTNGKEEPQPLLASLSQKKPSKLDVKVQSLLELICDIKAMEECVLEMKFDTRKAPLGKLTTEQIRAGYSALKKIEECVKRKGSSRELLEACNQFYTRIPHDFGSVIVMYFKLLYPLACVANSPNNPLRRGGVSSFHCSIVVLSLKVIERYLQTTHAPTHSDFTMTVLDIFSVDREGEKNGFLSQLHNRTLLWHGSRLSNWVGILSQGLRVAPPEAPVTGYMFGKGIYFADMSSKSANYCFANQRNKTGLLLLSEVALGDSNELLAADYEAAKLPAGKHSTKGLGQTSPDPRNAVTLNGVTVPMGPGMKTGVGAGGGYSLLYNEFIVYNPAQTHMRYLLRVQFNYSSLW
;
A
#
# COMPACT_ATOMS: atom_id res chain seq x y z
N MET A 1 34.12 -11.74 0.01
CA MET A 1 33.49 -12.99 -0.49
C MET A 1 32.19 -12.64 -1.20
N ILE A 2 32.03 -13.02 -2.46
CA ILE A 2 30.76 -12.91 -3.18
C ILE A 2 30.24 -14.34 -3.30
N CYS A 3 29.16 -14.66 -2.59
CA CYS A 3 28.56 -16.00 -2.52
C CYS A 3 27.96 -16.41 -3.87
N LYS A 4 27.95 -17.72 -4.14
CA LYS A 4 27.29 -18.35 -5.28
C LYS A 4 25.80 -17.96 -5.30
N GLY A 5 25.39 -17.27 -6.35
CA GLY A 5 24.03 -16.81 -6.62
C GLY A 5 24.09 -15.71 -7.67
N ASP A 6 23.12 -15.69 -8.59
CA ASP A 6 23.04 -14.72 -9.69
C ASP A 6 23.20 -13.29 -9.16
N VAL A 7 24.34 -12.65 -9.47
CA VAL A 7 24.65 -11.29 -9.03
C VAL A 7 23.92 -10.34 -9.97
N LEU A 8 22.69 -9.96 -9.60
CA LEU A 8 21.81 -9.07 -10.36
C LEU A 8 21.75 -7.68 -9.75
N PHE A 9 22.02 -6.66 -10.57
CA PHE A 9 21.89 -5.26 -10.18
C PHE A 9 21.14 -4.44 -11.23
N VAL A 10 20.24 -3.58 -10.75
CA VAL A 10 19.45 -2.69 -11.58
C VAL A 10 19.69 -1.26 -11.13
N VAL A 11 20.00 -0.42 -12.11
CA VAL A 11 20.20 1.00 -11.90
C VAL A 11 19.25 1.79 -12.79
N SER A 12 18.73 2.89 -12.26
CA SER A 12 17.73 3.75 -12.91
C SER A 12 18.27 5.16 -13.03
N GLN A 13 17.76 5.89 -14.01
CA GLN A 13 18.04 7.31 -14.16
C GLN A 13 16.81 8.01 -14.72
N THR A 14 16.25 8.93 -13.95
CA THR A 14 15.19 9.81 -14.42
C THR A 14 15.66 11.27 -14.43
N ASN A 15 15.43 11.95 -15.55
CA ASN A 15 15.57 13.40 -15.69
C ASN A 15 14.39 13.91 -16.51
N LEU A 16 13.45 14.55 -15.80
CA LEU A 16 12.21 15.10 -16.32
C LEU A 16 12.44 16.24 -17.31
N GLN A 17 13.47 17.08 -17.10
CA GLN A 17 13.79 18.22 -17.97
C GLN A 17 14.01 17.79 -19.42
N PHE A 18 14.65 16.63 -19.60
CA PHE A 18 15.00 16.08 -20.91
C PHE A 18 14.20 14.82 -21.25
N ASN A 19 13.10 14.55 -20.54
CA ASN A 19 12.26 13.36 -20.68
C ASN A 19 13.06 12.04 -20.72
N ASN A 20 14.14 11.96 -19.94
CA ASN A 20 14.96 10.77 -19.80
C ASN A 20 14.38 9.93 -18.67
N ASN A 21 13.94 8.70 -18.96
CA ASN A 21 13.57 7.72 -17.95
C ASN A 21 14.17 6.37 -18.38
N LYS A 22 15.40 6.11 -17.97
CA LYS A 22 16.24 5.03 -18.49
C LYS A 22 16.60 4.04 -17.40
N PHE A 23 16.79 2.78 -17.78
CA PHE A 23 17.31 1.74 -16.91
C PHE A 23 18.56 1.09 -17.50
N PHE A 24 19.36 0.50 -16.63
CA PHE A 24 20.46 -0.39 -16.99
C PHE A 24 20.50 -1.54 -15.97
N LEU A 25 20.54 -2.77 -16.47
CA LEU A 25 20.58 -4.00 -15.70
C LEU A 25 21.88 -4.74 -16.05
N ILE A 26 22.53 -5.27 -15.02
CA ILE A 26 23.74 -6.07 -15.15
C ILE A 26 23.58 -7.35 -14.34
N GLN A 27 23.83 -8.50 -14.97
CA GLN A 27 23.84 -9.82 -14.34
C GLN A 27 25.16 -10.53 -14.62
N LEU A 28 25.79 -11.06 -13.59
CA LEU A 28 26.83 -12.07 -13.74
C LEU A 28 26.18 -13.44 -13.55
N LEU A 29 26.19 -14.23 -14.61
CA LEU A 29 25.56 -15.54 -14.71
C LEU A 29 26.64 -16.62 -14.72
N GLN A 30 26.35 -17.75 -14.08
CA GLN A 30 27.12 -18.99 -14.22
C GLN A 30 26.21 -20.03 -14.86
N ASP A 31 26.73 -20.77 -15.84
CA ASP A 31 26.01 -21.91 -16.41
C ASP A 31 25.83 -23.03 -15.36
N ASP A 32 24.66 -23.66 -15.37
CA ASP A 32 24.31 -24.71 -14.40
C ASP A 32 25.04 -26.03 -14.67
N SER A 33 25.35 -26.30 -15.94
CA SER A 33 25.92 -27.56 -16.41
C SER A 33 27.45 -27.52 -16.47
N VAL A 34 28.02 -26.35 -16.77
CA VAL A 34 29.47 -26.16 -16.93
C VAL A 34 29.96 -24.96 -16.13
N LYS A 35 31.23 -24.96 -15.72
CA LYS A 35 31.85 -23.79 -15.08
C LYS A 35 32.17 -22.71 -16.11
N ALA A 36 31.15 -22.19 -16.78
CA ALA A 36 31.23 -21.06 -17.70
C ALA A 36 30.50 -19.86 -17.09
N TYR A 37 31.06 -18.67 -17.28
CA TYR A 37 30.54 -17.42 -16.76
C TYR A 37 30.25 -16.45 -17.91
N SER A 38 29.17 -15.70 -17.76
CA SER A 38 28.78 -14.66 -18.72
C SER A 38 28.29 -13.42 -17.98
N VAL A 39 28.51 -12.26 -18.57
CA VAL A 39 27.95 -11.00 -18.07
C VAL A 39 26.88 -10.51 -19.04
N TRP A 40 25.64 -10.47 -18.57
CA TRP A 40 24.50 -9.99 -19.32
C TRP A 40 24.18 -8.54 -18.97
N PHE A 41 23.98 -7.73 -20.00
CA PHE A 41 23.60 -6.34 -19.91
C PHE A 41 22.24 -6.14 -20.57
N ARG A 42 21.38 -5.33 -19.97
CA ARG A 42 20.11 -4.91 -20.58
C ARG A 42 19.82 -3.45 -20.26
N TRP A 43 19.45 -2.66 -21.26
CA TRP A 43 19.22 -1.23 -21.06
C TRP A 43 18.15 -0.67 -22.01
N GLY A 44 17.53 0.44 -21.63
CA GLY A 44 16.51 1.08 -22.45
C GLY A 44 15.67 2.08 -21.67
N ARG A 45 14.52 2.46 -22.23
CA ARG A 45 13.52 3.29 -21.53
C ARG A 45 12.75 2.44 -20.52
N VAL A 46 12.45 3.00 -19.35
CA VAL A 46 11.59 2.34 -18.36
C VAL A 46 10.22 2.07 -18.99
N GLY A 47 9.67 0.87 -18.77
CA GLY A 47 8.42 0.48 -19.41
C GLY A 47 8.47 0.01 -20.88
N LYS A 48 9.64 -0.07 -21.51
CA LYS A 48 9.77 -0.55 -22.90
C LYS A 48 10.76 -1.70 -22.99
N VAL A 49 10.63 -2.51 -24.05
CA VAL A 49 11.63 -3.54 -24.37
C VAL A 49 12.93 -2.80 -24.70
N GLY A 50 13.98 -3.12 -23.94
CA GLY A 50 15.30 -2.53 -24.09
C GLY A 50 16.21 -3.35 -25.01
N GLN A 51 17.37 -2.80 -25.31
CA GLN A 51 18.49 -3.51 -25.92
C GLN A 51 19.16 -4.42 -24.88
N ASN A 52 19.83 -5.47 -25.33
CA ASN A 52 20.60 -6.37 -24.47
C ASN A 52 21.92 -6.75 -25.12
N ASN A 53 22.85 -7.24 -24.31
CA ASN A 53 24.12 -7.80 -24.78
C ASN A 53 24.60 -8.86 -23.78
N LEU A 54 24.99 -10.03 -24.26
CA LEU A 54 25.56 -11.11 -23.46
C LEU A 54 27.05 -11.23 -23.81
N VAL A 55 27.92 -11.09 -22.83
CA VAL A 55 29.36 -11.25 -23.01
C VAL A 55 29.81 -12.52 -22.30
N SER A 56 30.23 -13.52 -23.09
CA SER A 56 30.75 -14.78 -22.57
C SER A 56 32.21 -14.62 -22.12
N CYS A 57 32.53 -15.08 -20.91
CA CYS A 57 33.87 -15.07 -20.32
C CYS A 57 34.47 -16.48 -20.20
N GLY A 58 33.77 -17.51 -20.71
CA GLY A 58 34.19 -18.90 -20.59
C GLY A 58 34.40 -19.29 -19.14
N GLY A 59 35.47 -20.03 -18.83
CA GLY A 59 35.79 -20.45 -17.46
C GLY A 59 36.36 -19.36 -16.54
N ASP A 60 36.59 -18.14 -17.04
CA ASP A 60 37.27 -17.09 -16.28
C ASP A 60 36.30 -16.24 -15.47
N LEU A 61 36.13 -16.63 -14.20
CA LEU A 61 35.33 -15.88 -13.23
C LEU A 61 35.91 -14.49 -12.91
N LEU A 62 37.24 -14.32 -12.96
CA LEU A 62 37.87 -13.04 -12.64
C LEU A 62 37.57 -12.03 -13.74
N GLN A 63 37.70 -12.44 -15.00
CA GLN A 63 37.33 -11.62 -16.14
C GLN A 63 35.86 -11.19 -16.08
N ALA A 64 34.94 -12.13 -15.78
CA ALA A 64 33.52 -11.81 -15.63
C ALA A 64 33.27 -10.79 -14.49
N LYS A 65 33.94 -10.96 -13.35
CA LYS A 65 33.86 -10.04 -12.21
C LYS A 65 34.41 -8.65 -12.55
N ASP A 66 35.53 -8.57 -13.25
CA ASP A 66 36.15 -7.28 -13.57
C ASP A 66 35.34 -6.53 -14.64
N LEU A 67 34.80 -7.24 -15.62
CA LEU A 67 33.86 -6.67 -16.59
C LEU A 67 32.61 -6.11 -15.89
N PHE A 68 32.04 -6.88 -14.96
CA PHE A 68 30.90 -6.46 -14.16
C PHE A 68 31.22 -5.19 -13.35
N LYS A 69 32.31 -5.20 -12.58
CA LYS A 69 32.73 -4.05 -11.74
C LYS A 69 33.05 -2.82 -12.57
N LYS A 70 33.75 -2.99 -13.70
CA LYS A 70 34.10 -1.89 -14.62
C LYS A 70 32.85 -1.23 -15.19
N LYS A 71 31.87 -2.03 -15.61
CA LYS A 71 30.60 -1.50 -16.13
C LYS A 71 29.80 -0.81 -15.04
N PHE A 72 29.77 -1.37 -13.84
CA PHE A 72 29.14 -0.74 -12.68
C PHE A 72 29.74 0.65 -12.42
N LEU A 73 31.06 0.73 -12.27
CA LEU A 73 31.79 1.99 -12.03
C LEU A 73 31.56 3.02 -13.14
N ASP A 74 31.53 2.61 -14.42
CA ASP A 74 31.25 3.53 -15.54
C ASP A 74 29.85 4.18 -15.43
N LYS A 75 28.84 3.37 -15.06
CA LYS A 75 27.44 3.79 -15.01
C LYS A 75 27.05 4.53 -13.75
N THR A 76 27.68 4.21 -12.61
CA THR A 76 27.30 4.77 -11.30
C THR A 76 28.36 5.70 -10.71
N LYS A 77 29.61 5.63 -11.17
CA LYS A 77 30.78 6.27 -10.54
C LYS A 77 31.06 5.81 -9.10
N ASN A 78 30.53 4.66 -8.71
CA ASN A 78 30.76 4.03 -7.42
C ASN A 78 31.51 2.70 -7.60
N GLU A 79 32.32 2.33 -6.60
CA GLU A 79 32.99 1.03 -6.60
C GLU A 79 32.05 -0.09 -6.11
N TRP A 80 32.17 -1.26 -6.74
CA TRP A 80 31.34 -2.41 -6.41
C TRP A 80 31.53 -2.93 -4.97
N ALA A 81 32.77 -2.87 -4.48
CA ALA A 81 33.13 -3.35 -3.16
C ALA A 81 32.45 -2.51 -2.06
N HIS A 82 32.31 -1.22 -2.29
CA HIS A 82 31.74 -0.22 -1.37
C HIS A 82 30.28 0.13 -1.66
N ARG A 83 29.54 -0.77 -2.34
CA ARG A 83 28.14 -0.54 -2.72
C ARG A 83 27.16 -0.37 -1.53
N ILE A 84 27.59 -0.70 -0.32
CA ILE A 84 26.81 -0.47 0.90
C ILE A 84 26.73 1.05 1.17
N ASP A 85 27.82 1.77 0.88
CA ASP A 85 27.96 3.22 1.05
C ASP A 85 27.75 3.95 -0.29
N PHE A 86 26.79 3.50 -1.08
CA PHE A 86 26.55 4.03 -2.43
C PHE A 86 26.11 5.51 -2.39
N GLU A 87 26.77 6.35 -3.18
CA GLU A 87 26.42 7.76 -3.33
C GLU A 87 25.97 8.11 -4.75
N LYS A 88 24.79 8.72 -4.86
CA LYS A 88 24.25 9.12 -6.17
C LYS A 88 25.03 10.30 -6.75
N VAL A 89 25.71 10.08 -7.88
CA VAL A 89 26.40 11.12 -8.65
C VAL A 89 25.46 11.75 -9.70
N ALA A 90 25.45 13.08 -9.79
CA ALA A 90 24.64 13.83 -10.78
C ALA A 90 24.95 13.37 -12.23
N GLY A 91 23.91 13.24 -13.06
CA GLY A 91 24.05 12.78 -14.45
C GLY A 91 24.41 11.28 -14.63
N LYS A 92 24.59 10.52 -13.54
CA LYS A 92 24.81 9.07 -13.54
C LYS A 92 23.58 8.29 -13.07
N TYR A 93 23.62 6.96 -13.18
CA TYR A 93 22.54 6.10 -12.72
C TYR A 93 22.54 5.97 -11.18
N ASP A 94 21.37 5.78 -10.59
CA ASP A 94 21.16 5.48 -9.17
C ASP A 94 20.91 3.98 -8.97
N MET A 95 21.24 3.46 -7.78
CA MET A 95 21.02 2.06 -7.45
C MET A 95 19.58 1.83 -6.99
N VAL A 96 18.94 0.78 -7.52
CA VAL A 96 17.65 0.28 -7.03
C VAL A 96 17.91 -1.03 -6.31
N PHE A 97 17.73 -1.04 -4.99
CA PHE A 97 17.90 -2.25 -4.19
C PHE A 97 16.72 -3.19 -4.42
N MET A 98 17.02 -4.42 -4.83
CA MET A 98 16.03 -5.47 -5.02
C MET A 98 16.49 -6.77 -4.38
N ASP A 99 15.58 -7.46 -3.72
CA ASP A 99 15.87 -8.75 -3.11
C ASP A 99 15.56 -9.90 -4.08
N TYR A 100 16.61 -10.41 -4.71
CA TYR A 100 16.56 -11.63 -5.54
C TYR A 100 17.04 -12.87 -4.78
N SER A 101 17.40 -12.75 -3.49
CA SER A 101 17.98 -13.85 -2.71
C SER A 101 16.99 -14.97 -2.39
N THR A 102 15.69 -14.74 -2.60
CA THR A 102 14.62 -15.73 -2.44
C THR A 102 14.45 -16.68 -3.63
N ASN A 103 15.24 -16.56 -4.71
CA ASN A 103 15.27 -17.54 -5.79
C ASN A 103 16.04 -18.81 -5.38
N GLY A 104 15.61 -19.47 -4.30
CA GLY A 104 15.89 -20.87 -4.08
C GLY A 104 14.99 -21.70 -5.00
N LYS A 105 15.50 -22.05 -6.19
CA LYS A 105 14.93 -23.06 -7.12
C LYS A 105 13.41 -23.00 -7.29
N GLU A 106 12.91 -22.06 -8.08
CA GLU A 106 11.70 -22.32 -8.86
C GLU A 106 12.14 -22.51 -10.31
N GLU A 107 12.43 -23.76 -10.67
CA GLU A 107 12.41 -24.15 -12.08
C GLU A 107 11.03 -23.84 -12.66
N PRO A 108 10.93 -23.29 -13.87
CA PRO A 108 9.66 -23.28 -14.60
C PRO A 108 9.30 -24.73 -14.92
N GLN A 109 8.54 -25.39 -14.04
CA GLN A 109 7.94 -26.68 -14.35
C GLN A 109 7.06 -26.50 -15.59
N PRO A 110 7.17 -27.37 -16.61
CA PRO A 110 6.28 -27.36 -17.75
C PRO A 110 4.83 -27.36 -17.27
N LEU A 111 4.00 -26.52 -17.91
CA LEU A 111 2.57 -26.35 -17.65
C LEU A 111 1.70 -27.60 -17.90
N LEU A 112 2.30 -28.79 -18.02
CA LEU A 112 1.60 -30.06 -18.08
C LEU A 112 2.15 -31.01 -17.01
N ALA A 113 1.24 -31.57 -16.21
CA ALA A 113 1.43 -32.58 -15.17
C ALA A 113 1.76 -32.08 -13.75
N SER A 114 0.78 -31.45 -13.09
CA SER A 114 0.34 -31.92 -11.77
C SER A 114 -1.09 -31.49 -11.46
N LEU A 115 -2.07 -32.24 -11.99
CA LEU A 115 -3.36 -32.41 -11.32
C LEU A 115 -3.12 -33.22 -10.03
N SER A 116 -2.34 -32.67 -9.11
CA SER A 116 -2.17 -33.25 -7.78
C SER A 116 -3.44 -32.90 -6.99
N GLN A 117 -4.11 -33.94 -6.50
CA GLN A 117 -5.36 -33.86 -5.75
C GLN A 117 -5.31 -32.74 -4.69
N LYS A 118 -5.99 -31.63 -4.94
CA LYS A 118 -6.22 -30.61 -3.90
C LYS A 118 -7.01 -31.30 -2.79
N LYS A 119 -6.40 -31.52 -1.63
CA LYS A 119 -7.16 -31.89 -0.43
C LYS A 119 -8.26 -30.83 -0.24
N PRO A 120 -9.52 -31.22 -0.01
CA PRO A 120 -10.59 -30.26 0.18
C PRO A 120 -10.27 -29.38 1.39
N SER A 121 -10.34 -28.07 1.20
CA SER A 121 -10.13 -27.11 2.27
C SER A 121 -11.21 -27.30 3.35
N LYS A 122 -10.82 -27.21 4.62
CA LYS A 122 -11.73 -27.27 5.77
C LYS A 122 -12.37 -25.92 6.10
N LEU A 123 -12.00 -24.86 5.38
CA LEU A 123 -12.49 -23.50 5.62
C LEU A 123 -13.89 -23.33 5.04
N ASP A 124 -14.67 -22.42 5.61
CA ASP A 124 -15.95 -22.00 5.04
C ASP A 124 -15.74 -21.48 3.60
N VAL A 125 -16.65 -21.82 2.68
CA VAL A 125 -16.56 -21.45 1.26
C VAL A 125 -16.48 -19.93 1.06
N LYS A 126 -17.17 -19.14 1.89
CA LYS A 126 -17.12 -17.68 1.84
C LYS A 126 -15.76 -17.15 2.29
N VAL A 127 -15.13 -17.79 3.28
CA VAL A 127 -13.78 -17.47 3.73
C VAL A 127 -12.77 -17.84 2.65
N GLN A 128 -12.91 -19.00 2.00
CA GLN A 128 -12.06 -19.39 0.86
C GLN A 128 -12.14 -18.34 -0.26
N SER A 129 -13.36 -17.95 -0.64
CA SER A 129 -13.60 -16.94 -1.67
C SER A 129 -13.05 -15.56 -1.28
N LEU A 130 -13.12 -15.18 0.00
CA LEU A 130 -12.48 -13.95 0.51
C LEU A 130 -10.96 -14.02 0.35
N LEU A 131 -10.33 -15.13 0.73
CA LEU A 131 -8.88 -15.30 0.64
C LEU A 131 -8.40 -15.30 -0.81
N GLU A 132 -9.13 -15.96 -1.71
CA GLU A 132 -8.86 -15.92 -3.14
C GLU A 132 -8.93 -14.48 -3.68
N LEU A 133 -9.93 -13.70 -3.26
CA LEU A 133 -10.08 -12.30 -3.66
C LEU A 133 -8.90 -11.43 -3.19
N ILE A 134 -8.47 -11.55 -1.93
CA ILE A 134 -7.42 -10.69 -1.38
C ILE A 134 -6.01 -11.19 -1.67
N CYS A 135 -5.83 -12.47 -2.03
CA CYS A 135 -4.52 -13.07 -2.34
C CYS A 135 -4.28 -13.21 -3.86
N ASP A 136 -5.12 -12.62 -4.71
CA ASP A 136 -4.91 -12.63 -6.15
C ASP A 136 -3.75 -11.71 -6.55
N ILE A 137 -2.60 -12.32 -6.83
CA ILE A 137 -1.38 -11.63 -7.26
C ILE A 137 -1.63 -10.85 -8.55
N LYS A 138 -2.41 -11.37 -9.51
CA LYS A 138 -2.69 -10.67 -10.77
C LYS A 138 -3.50 -9.41 -10.51
N ALA A 139 -4.50 -9.47 -9.64
CA ALA A 139 -5.27 -8.30 -9.24
C ALA A 139 -4.39 -7.26 -8.52
N MET A 140 -3.42 -7.69 -7.70
CA MET A 140 -2.43 -6.80 -7.09
C MET A 140 -1.51 -6.16 -8.15
N GLU A 141 -1.05 -6.92 -9.15
CA GLU A 141 -0.27 -6.42 -10.29
C GLU A 141 -1.03 -5.37 -11.09
N GLU A 142 -2.28 -5.65 -11.44
CA GLU A 142 -3.15 -4.70 -12.12
C GLU A 142 -3.35 -3.42 -11.31
N CYS A 143 -3.51 -3.52 -9.99
CA CYS A 143 -3.64 -2.35 -9.12
C CYS A 143 -2.40 -1.46 -9.13
N VAL A 144 -1.18 -2.03 -9.10
CA VAL A 144 0.05 -1.21 -9.16
C VAL A 144 0.34 -0.70 -10.58
N LEU A 145 -0.10 -1.42 -11.61
CA LEU A 145 -0.03 -0.99 -13.01
C LEU A 145 -0.95 0.22 -13.27
N GLU A 146 -2.15 0.24 -12.68
CA GLU A 146 -3.06 1.40 -12.72
C GLU A 146 -2.34 2.66 -12.22
N MET A 147 -1.54 2.49 -11.17
CA MET A 147 -0.73 3.53 -10.54
C MET A 147 0.61 3.80 -11.24
N LYS A 148 0.79 3.27 -12.47
CA LYS A 148 1.94 3.48 -13.37
C LYS A 148 3.27 2.91 -12.86
N PHE A 149 3.26 1.92 -11.99
CA PHE A 149 4.46 1.23 -11.53
C PHE A 149 5.00 0.22 -12.58
N ASP A 150 6.33 0.15 -12.80
CA ASP A 150 6.94 -0.79 -13.77
C ASP A 150 7.17 -2.19 -13.15
N THR A 151 6.12 -3.01 -13.13
CA THR A 151 6.15 -4.39 -12.61
C THR A 151 7.10 -5.32 -13.38
N ARG A 152 7.50 -4.99 -14.62
CA ARG A 152 8.42 -5.82 -15.40
C ARG A 152 9.87 -5.78 -14.88
N LYS A 153 10.24 -4.72 -14.16
CA LYS A 153 11.62 -4.56 -13.65
C LYS A 153 11.73 -4.69 -12.16
N ALA A 154 10.71 -4.21 -11.45
CA ALA A 154 10.54 -4.48 -10.03
C ALA A 154 9.27 -5.32 -9.90
N PRO A 155 9.36 -6.65 -10.11
CA PRO A 155 8.25 -7.54 -9.79
C PRO A 155 7.77 -7.27 -8.37
N LEU A 156 6.46 -7.36 -8.18
CA LEU A 156 5.86 -7.26 -6.86
C LEU A 156 6.57 -8.19 -5.87
N GLY A 157 6.86 -7.70 -4.66
CA GLY A 157 7.58 -8.49 -3.66
C GLY A 157 9.11 -8.32 -3.65
N LYS A 158 9.72 -7.66 -4.63
CA LYS A 158 11.19 -7.56 -4.73
C LYS A 158 11.79 -6.20 -4.39
N LEU A 159 10.97 -5.17 -4.16
CA LEU A 159 11.44 -3.91 -3.59
C LEU A 159 11.79 -4.10 -2.11
N THR A 160 12.99 -3.71 -1.71
CA THR A 160 13.36 -3.79 -0.30
C THR A 160 12.69 -2.69 0.52
N THR A 161 12.62 -2.89 1.84
CA THR A 161 12.03 -1.92 2.77
C THR A 161 12.83 -0.61 2.76
N GLU A 162 14.15 -0.69 2.59
CA GLU A 162 15.04 0.46 2.44
C GLU A 162 14.72 1.26 1.18
N GLN A 163 14.42 0.58 0.06
CA GLN A 163 14.03 1.25 -1.18
C GLN A 163 12.69 1.99 -1.02
N ILE A 164 11.73 1.39 -0.31
CA ILE A 164 10.44 2.03 -0.01
C ILE A 164 10.62 3.25 0.89
N ARG A 165 11.44 3.13 1.95
CA ARG A 165 11.82 4.25 2.85
C ARG A 165 12.53 5.37 2.08
N ALA A 166 13.41 5.02 1.15
CA ALA A 166 14.09 5.97 0.28
C ALA A 166 13.10 6.69 -0.65
N GLY A 167 12.07 6.00 -1.12
CA GLY A 167 10.94 6.58 -1.85
C GLY A 167 10.14 7.58 -1.02
N TYR A 168 9.77 7.23 0.21
CA TYR A 168 9.08 8.15 1.14
C TYR A 168 9.92 9.39 1.44
N SER A 169 11.21 9.21 1.68
CA SER A 169 12.14 10.33 1.89
C SER A 169 12.20 11.28 0.68
N ALA A 170 12.12 10.74 -0.55
CA ALA A 170 12.06 11.57 -1.75
C ALA A 170 10.73 12.34 -1.86
N LEU A 171 9.60 11.74 -1.47
CA LEU A 171 8.31 12.43 -1.40
C LEU A 171 8.32 13.57 -0.38
N LYS A 172 8.94 13.35 0.79
CA LYS A 172 9.08 14.37 1.82
C LYS A 172 9.84 15.61 1.29
N LYS A 173 10.90 15.41 0.52
CA LYS A 173 11.61 16.52 -0.16
C LYS A 173 10.72 17.27 -1.14
N ILE A 174 9.85 16.58 -1.89
CA ILE A 174 8.88 17.21 -2.80
C ILE A 174 7.88 18.06 -1.99
N GLU A 175 7.33 17.50 -0.90
CA GLU A 175 6.45 18.24 0.02
C GLU A 175 7.12 19.52 0.53
N GLU A 176 8.35 19.43 1.03
CA GLU A 176 9.11 20.58 1.54
C GLU A 176 9.33 21.64 0.46
N CYS A 177 9.63 21.23 -0.78
CA CYS A 177 9.77 22.15 -1.91
C CYS A 177 8.45 22.86 -2.25
N VAL A 178 7.33 22.15 -2.24
CA VAL A 178 6.00 22.75 -2.51
C VAL A 178 5.61 23.71 -1.39
N LYS A 179 5.78 23.32 -0.12
CA LYS A 179 5.44 24.14 1.04
C LYS A 179 6.20 25.47 1.08
N ARG A 180 7.50 25.45 0.77
CA ARG A 180 8.34 26.67 0.76
C ARG A 180 8.22 27.50 -0.51
N LYS A 181 7.35 27.12 -1.46
CA LYS A 181 7.30 27.67 -2.83
C LYS A 181 8.70 27.70 -3.46
N GLY A 182 9.42 26.58 -3.33
CA GLY A 182 10.76 26.43 -3.87
C GLY A 182 10.82 26.67 -5.38
N SER A 183 12.02 26.94 -5.88
CA SER A 183 12.20 27.20 -7.31
C SER A 183 11.77 26.00 -8.16
N SER A 184 11.31 26.28 -9.39
CA SER A 184 10.94 25.23 -10.36
C SER A 184 12.06 24.20 -10.55
N ARG A 185 13.33 24.62 -10.47
CA ARG A 185 14.50 23.74 -10.57
C ARG A 185 14.62 22.77 -9.40
N GLU A 186 14.43 23.24 -8.17
CA GLU A 186 14.51 22.40 -6.96
C GLU A 186 13.38 21.37 -6.92
N LEU A 187 12.17 21.79 -7.28
CA LEU A 187 11.03 20.88 -7.39
C LEU A 187 11.29 19.80 -8.45
N LEU A 188 11.79 20.20 -9.63
CA LEU A 188 12.13 19.27 -10.70
C LEU A 188 13.15 18.22 -10.26
N GLU A 189 14.18 18.63 -9.52
CA GLU A 189 15.21 17.72 -9.01
C GLU A 189 14.67 16.77 -7.94
N ALA A 190 13.81 17.25 -7.03
CA ALA A 190 13.14 16.39 -6.06
C ALA A 190 12.25 15.34 -6.75
N CYS A 191 11.53 15.73 -7.80
CA CYS A 191 10.74 14.83 -8.64
C CYS A 191 11.61 13.79 -9.38
N ASN A 192 12.76 14.21 -9.93
CA ASN A 192 13.74 13.30 -10.55
C ASN A 192 14.22 12.23 -9.55
N GLN A 193 14.55 12.64 -8.32
CA GLN A 193 14.97 11.71 -7.26
C GLN A 193 13.89 10.68 -6.94
N PHE A 194 12.62 11.10 -6.86
CA PHE A 194 11.51 10.19 -6.59
C PHE A 194 11.34 9.14 -7.69
N TYR A 195 11.23 9.54 -8.96
CA TYR A 195 11.03 8.60 -10.07
C TYR A 195 12.24 7.72 -10.37
N THR A 196 13.43 8.20 -10.02
CA THR A 196 14.63 7.36 -10.09
C THR A 196 14.55 6.24 -9.06
N ARG A 197 14.14 6.54 -7.82
CA ARG A 197 14.05 5.55 -6.74
C ARG A 197 12.86 4.60 -6.87
N ILE A 198 11.74 5.08 -7.39
CA ILE A 198 10.52 4.28 -7.57
C ILE A 198 10.21 4.22 -9.06
N PRO A 199 10.55 3.10 -9.75
CA PRO A 199 10.40 3.00 -11.19
C PRO A 199 8.93 3.12 -11.64
N HIS A 200 8.65 4.10 -12.50
CA HIS A 200 7.35 4.28 -13.11
C HIS A 200 7.43 4.16 -14.64
N ASP A 201 6.41 3.53 -15.23
CA ASP A 201 6.18 3.51 -16.66
C ASP A 201 5.13 4.56 -17.05
N PHE A 202 5.63 5.64 -17.62
CA PHE A 202 4.82 6.74 -18.11
C PHE A 202 4.57 6.68 -19.63
N GLY A 203 5.06 5.66 -20.32
CA GLY A 203 5.12 5.67 -21.78
C GLY A 203 5.90 6.90 -22.29
N SER A 204 5.22 7.74 -23.08
CA SER A 204 5.80 8.93 -23.73
C SER A 204 5.66 10.22 -22.91
N VAL A 205 4.73 10.28 -21.94
CA VAL A 205 4.39 11.49 -21.19
C VAL A 205 4.41 11.22 -19.69
N ILE A 206 5.26 11.94 -18.96
CA ILE A 206 5.44 11.76 -17.51
C ILE A 206 4.31 12.45 -16.73
N VAL A 207 3.62 11.69 -15.86
CA VAL A 207 2.48 12.17 -15.06
C VAL A 207 2.73 11.85 -13.59
N MET A 208 2.40 12.76 -12.68
CA MET A 208 2.72 12.58 -11.26
C MET A 208 1.71 11.75 -10.47
N TYR A 209 2.17 10.68 -9.82
CA TYR A 209 1.39 9.81 -8.94
C TYR A 209 2.13 9.57 -7.62
N PHE A 210 1.49 9.93 -6.49
CA PHE A 210 2.14 9.91 -5.17
C PHE A 210 1.50 8.94 -4.15
N LYS A 211 0.37 8.31 -4.47
CA LYS A 211 -0.33 7.39 -3.54
C LYS A 211 0.16 5.92 -3.59
N LEU A 212 1.24 5.63 -4.32
CA LEU A 212 1.69 4.28 -4.68
C LEU A 212 2.46 3.52 -3.59
N LEU A 213 3.17 4.22 -2.70
CA LEU A 213 4.12 3.56 -1.78
C LEU A 213 3.44 2.65 -0.75
N TYR A 214 2.23 2.97 -0.31
CA TYR A 214 1.53 2.16 0.69
C TYR A 214 1.07 0.81 0.12
N PRO A 215 0.39 0.74 -1.05
CA PRO A 215 0.14 -0.53 -1.73
C PRO A 215 1.41 -1.35 -1.99
N LEU A 216 2.50 -0.71 -2.44
CA LEU A 216 3.77 -1.41 -2.65
C LEU A 216 4.34 -2.00 -1.36
N ALA A 217 4.26 -1.29 -0.24
CA ALA A 217 4.70 -1.79 1.07
C ALA A 217 3.84 -2.95 1.57
N CYS A 218 2.52 -2.91 1.34
CA CYS A 218 1.63 -4.03 1.65
C CYS A 218 2.00 -5.27 0.83
N VAL A 219 2.21 -5.11 -0.47
CA VAL A 219 2.57 -6.23 -1.35
C VAL A 219 3.98 -6.74 -1.09
N ALA A 220 4.97 -5.86 -0.89
CA ALA A 220 6.36 -6.24 -0.61
C ALA A 220 6.50 -7.07 0.67
N ASN A 221 5.68 -6.78 1.67
CA ASN A 221 5.66 -7.52 2.93
C ASN A 221 4.62 -8.65 2.96
N SER A 222 3.91 -8.90 1.85
CA SER A 222 2.97 -10.02 1.77
C SER A 222 3.76 -11.29 1.49
N PRO A 223 3.64 -12.34 2.32
CA PRO A 223 4.26 -13.62 2.01
C PRO A 223 3.68 -14.13 0.69
N ASN A 224 4.56 -14.52 -0.25
CA ASN A 224 4.17 -15.07 -1.54
C ASN A 224 3.12 -16.18 -1.35
N ASN A 225 1.89 -15.88 -1.78
CA ASN A 225 0.74 -16.76 -1.86
C ASN A 225 0.45 -17.62 -0.59
N PRO A 226 -0.34 -17.11 0.38
CA PRO A 226 -0.78 -17.86 1.56
C PRO A 226 -1.53 -19.16 1.24
N LEU A 227 -2.06 -19.29 0.01
CA LEU A 227 -2.79 -20.47 -0.44
C LEU A 227 -1.86 -21.66 -0.78
N ARG A 228 -0.53 -21.47 -0.90
CA ARG A 228 0.40 -22.57 -1.23
C ARG A 228 1.06 -23.24 -0.02
N ARG A 229 1.07 -22.63 1.18
CA ARG A 229 1.72 -23.24 2.36
C ARG A 229 0.97 -23.22 3.70
N GLY A 230 -0.25 -22.67 3.82
CA GLY A 230 -0.92 -22.74 5.14
C GLY A 230 -2.36 -22.25 5.29
N GLY A 231 -3.01 -21.67 4.28
CA GLY A 231 -4.35 -21.10 4.48
C GLY A 231 -4.37 -20.00 5.56
N VAL A 232 -5.54 -19.71 6.15
CA VAL A 232 -5.78 -18.65 7.15
C VAL A 232 -4.73 -18.61 8.28
N SER A 233 -4.12 -19.75 8.62
CA SER A 233 -3.10 -19.85 9.67
C SER A 233 -1.86 -18.98 9.45
N SER A 234 -1.54 -18.59 8.21
CA SER A 234 -0.45 -17.64 7.92
C SER A 234 -0.76 -16.19 8.29
N PHE A 235 -2.04 -15.84 8.50
CA PHE A 235 -2.45 -14.46 8.79
C PHE A 235 -2.46 -14.14 10.28
N HIS A 236 -2.30 -15.13 11.16
CA HIS A 236 -2.48 -14.94 12.61
C HIS A 236 -3.79 -14.19 12.93
N CYS A 237 -4.85 -14.48 12.16
CA CYS A 237 -6.14 -13.80 12.23
C CYS A 237 -7.26 -14.80 11.98
N SER A 238 -8.15 -14.94 12.96
CA SER A 238 -9.35 -15.78 12.86
C SER A 238 -10.42 -15.03 12.06
N ILE A 239 -10.99 -15.69 11.05
CA ILE A 239 -12.04 -15.14 10.20
C ILE A 239 -13.22 -16.11 10.21
N VAL A 240 -14.37 -15.62 10.67
CA VAL A 240 -15.59 -16.43 10.80
C VAL A 240 -16.75 -15.69 10.12
N VAL A 241 -17.53 -16.41 9.32
CA VAL A 241 -18.71 -15.86 8.64
C VAL A 241 -19.81 -15.56 9.67
N LEU A 242 -20.41 -14.39 9.55
CA LEU A 242 -21.53 -13.95 10.38
C LEU A 242 -22.72 -13.48 9.54
N SER A 243 -23.89 -13.45 10.17
CA SER A 243 -25.08 -12.75 9.68
C SER A 243 -25.53 -11.76 10.75
N LEU A 244 -25.28 -10.46 10.53
CA LEU A 244 -25.57 -9.41 11.49
C LEU A 244 -26.34 -8.25 10.83
N LYS A 245 -27.68 -8.30 10.93
CA LYS A 245 -28.58 -7.27 10.38
C LYS A 245 -28.26 -5.85 10.89
N VAL A 246 -27.73 -5.72 12.10
CA VAL A 246 -27.32 -4.43 12.67
C VAL A 246 -26.21 -3.77 11.84
N ILE A 247 -25.26 -4.55 11.33
CA ILE A 247 -24.15 -4.05 10.50
C ILE A 247 -24.64 -3.69 9.10
N GLU A 248 -25.54 -4.48 8.52
CA GLU A 248 -26.19 -4.16 7.25
C GLU A 248 -26.96 -2.85 7.36
N ARG A 249 -27.75 -2.68 8.43
CA ARG A 249 -28.46 -1.42 8.71
C ARG A 249 -27.49 -0.26 8.91
N TYR A 250 -26.37 -0.48 9.59
CA TYR A 250 -25.36 0.57 9.78
C TYR A 250 -24.78 1.02 8.43
N LEU A 251 -24.45 0.07 7.53
CA LEU A 251 -23.96 0.37 6.19
C LEU A 251 -24.96 1.24 5.42
N GLN A 252 -26.23 0.83 5.37
CA GLN A 252 -27.26 1.49 4.56
C GLN A 252 -27.65 2.87 5.11
N THR A 253 -27.86 2.97 6.43
CA THR A 253 -28.32 4.22 7.05
C THR A 253 -27.25 5.32 7.05
N THR A 254 -25.97 4.94 6.92
CA THR A 254 -24.85 5.90 6.90
C THR A 254 -24.23 6.10 5.51
N HIS A 255 -24.98 5.74 4.46
CA HIS A 255 -24.63 6.14 3.10
C HIS A 255 -24.89 7.64 2.93
N ALA A 256 -23.82 8.41 2.76
CA ALA A 256 -23.90 9.86 2.58
C ALA A 256 -24.66 10.23 1.29
N PRO A 257 -25.60 11.20 1.35
CA PRO A 257 -26.40 11.59 0.20
C PRO A 257 -25.59 12.25 -0.93
N THR A 258 -24.39 12.79 -0.64
CA THR A 258 -23.51 13.36 -1.67
C THR A 258 -22.71 12.32 -2.44
N HIS A 259 -22.72 11.05 -2.01
CA HIS A 259 -22.03 9.94 -2.70
C HIS A 259 -23.07 9.10 -3.47
N SER A 260 -23.80 9.74 -4.39
CA SER A 260 -24.93 9.15 -5.11
C SER A 260 -24.53 8.41 -6.40
N ASP A 261 -23.25 8.38 -6.73
CA ASP A 261 -22.68 7.73 -7.91
C ASP A 261 -22.69 6.19 -7.82
N PHE A 262 -22.85 5.64 -6.61
CA PHE A 262 -23.02 4.22 -6.37
C PHE A 262 -23.96 3.95 -5.19
N THR A 263 -24.54 2.75 -5.20
CA THR A 263 -25.12 2.13 -3.99
C THR A 263 -24.26 0.95 -3.54
N MET A 264 -24.48 0.46 -2.31
CA MET A 264 -23.71 -0.63 -1.74
C MET A 264 -24.61 -1.78 -1.29
N THR A 265 -24.28 -3.00 -1.68
CA THR A 265 -24.95 -4.23 -1.24
C THR A 265 -23.97 -5.07 -0.41
N VAL A 266 -24.37 -5.48 0.80
CA VAL A 266 -23.59 -6.42 1.60
C VAL A 266 -23.69 -7.80 0.95
N LEU A 267 -22.54 -8.40 0.62
CA LEU A 267 -22.46 -9.78 0.17
C LEU A 267 -22.21 -10.71 1.35
N ASP A 268 -21.23 -10.36 2.19
CA ASP A 268 -20.85 -11.15 3.35
C ASP A 268 -20.35 -10.27 4.50
N ILE A 269 -20.52 -10.76 5.71
CA ILE A 269 -19.98 -10.18 6.93
C ILE A 269 -19.12 -11.25 7.59
N PHE A 270 -17.90 -10.88 7.94
CA PHE A 270 -16.97 -11.73 8.66
C PHE A 270 -16.64 -11.08 10.00
N SER A 271 -16.65 -11.82 11.11
CA SER A 271 -15.88 -11.40 12.27
C SER A 271 -14.41 -11.65 12.01
N VAL A 272 -13.59 -10.70 12.41
CA VAL A 272 -12.13 -10.78 12.38
C VAL A 272 -11.60 -10.67 13.80
N ASP A 273 -10.68 -11.55 14.16
CA ASP A 273 -10.01 -11.55 15.47
C ASP A 273 -8.52 -11.83 15.25
N ARG A 274 -7.71 -10.78 15.31
CA ARG A 274 -6.27 -10.85 15.07
C ARG A 274 -5.55 -11.20 16.36
N GLU A 275 -4.62 -12.15 16.28
CA GLU A 275 -3.85 -12.64 17.40
C GLU A 275 -3.13 -11.49 18.13
N GLY A 276 -3.33 -11.42 19.45
CA GLY A 276 -2.74 -10.40 20.32
C GLY A 276 -3.42 -9.03 20.28
N GLU A 277 -4.28 -8.73 19.30
CA GLU A 277 -4.90 -7.41 19.16
C GLU A 277 -5.84 -7.08 20.33
N LYS A 278 -6.68 -8.03 20.72
CA LYS A 278 -7.57 -7.90 21.88
C LYS A 278 -6.81 -7.62 23.18
N ASN A 279 -5.65 -8.25 23.37
CA ASN A 279 -4.84 -8.09 24.58
C ASN A 279 -4.11 -6.74 24.62
N GLY A 280 -3.71 -6.21 23.46
CA GLY A 280 -3.08 -4.90 23.34
C GLY A 280 -4.06 -3.73 23.29
N PHE A 281 -5.35 -3.99 23.15
CA PHE A 281 -6.37 -2.95 22.99
C PHE A 281 -6.57 -2.14 24.28
N LEU A 282 -6.59 -0.81 24.16
CA LEU A 282 -6.80 0.14 25.26
C LEU A 282 -8.29 0.21 25.67
N SER A 283 -8.83 -0.93 26.09
CA SER A 283 -10.24 -1.12 26.47
C SER A 283 -10.70 -0.26 27.65
N GLN A 284 -9.77 0.20 28.50
CA GLN A 284 -10.03 1.08 29.64
C GLN A 284 -10.44 2.50 29.23
N LEU A 285 -10.13 2.93 28.01
CA LEU A 285 -10.57 4.24 27.52
C LEU A 285 -12.08 4.23 27.27
N HIS A 286 -12.76 5.31 27.64
CA HIS A 286 -14.17 5.53 27.35
C HIS A 286 -14.38 5.90 25.88
N ASN A 287 -15.64 6.15 25.51
CA ASN A 287 -16.03 6.57 24.15
C ASN A 287 -15.56 5.57 23.07
N ARG A 288 -15.84 4.28 23.30
CA ARG A 288 -15.54 3.22 22.33
C ARG A 288 -16.63 3.18 21.28
N THR A 289 -16.24 3.48 20.05
CA THR A 289 -17.17 3.60 18.92
C THR A 289 -16.76 2.66 17.80
N LEU A 290 -17.74 2.00 17.19
CA LEU A 290 -17.55 1.14 16.03
C LEU A 290 -17.54 2.00 14.77
N LEU A 291 -16.40 2.12 14.11
CA LEU A 291 -16.20 3.05 12.99
C LEU A 291 -15.68 2.37 11.73
N TRP A 292 -15.99 2.98 10.58
CA TRP A 292 -15.64 2.48 9.24
C TRP A 292 -14.22 2.84 8.84
N HIS A 293 -13.51 1.87 8.27
CA HIS A 293 -12.26 2.05 7.55
C HIS A 293 -12.35 1.35 6.20
N GLY A 294 -12.02 2.07 5.12
CA GLY A 294 -11.98 1.52 3.76
C GLY A 294 -10.59 1.59 3.18
N SER A 295 -10.27 0.62 2.33
CA SER A 295 -8.96 0.50 1.71
C SER A 295 -9.03 -0.37 0.45
N ARG A 296 -8.10 -0.16 -0.49
CA ARG A 296 -7.96 -0.97 -1.72
C ARG A 296 -7.80 -2.45 -1.39
N LEU A 297 -8.30 -3.30 -2.29
CA LEU A 297 -8.23 -4.77 -2.17
C LEU A 297 -6.82 -5.29 -1.89
N SER A 298 -5.81 -4.71 -2.54
CA SER A 298 -4.39 -5.08 -2.40
C SER A 298 -3.80 -4.88 -1.00
N ASN A 299 -4.43 -4.06 -0.14
CA ASN A 299 -3.90 -3.76 1.18
C ASN A 299 -4.38 -4.74 2.27
N TRP A 300 -5.45 -5.51 2.02
CA TRP A 300 -6.11 -6.28 3.08
C TRP A 300 -5.29 -7.45 3.59
N VAL A 301 -4.42 -8.03 2.76
CA VAL A 301 -3.45 -9.05 3.22
C VAL A 301 -2.54 -8.47 4.31
N GLY A 302 -2.02 -7.26 4.07
CA GLY A 302 -1.20 -6.54 5.05
C GLY A 302 -1.99 -6.11 6.29
N ILE A 303 -3.21 -5.60 6.12
CA ILE A 303 -4.05 -5.15 7.24
C ILE A 303 -4.44 -6.34 8.14
N LEU A 304 -4.86 -7.47 7.57
CA LEU A 304 -5.28 -8.63 8.37
C LEU A 304 -4.11 -9.31 9.08
N SER A 305 -2.90 -9.28 8.49
CA SER A 305 -1.70 -9.89 9.09
C SER A 305 -1.00 -8.99 10.12
N GLN A 306 -0.94 -7.68 9.88
CA GLN A 306 -0.13 -6.74 10.67
C GLN A 306 -0.96 -5.70 11.44
N GLY A 307 -2.28 -5.66 11.24
CA GLY A 307 -3.17 -4.65 11.79
C GLY A 307 -3.12 -3.31 11.02
N LEU A 308 -3.95 -2.37 11.46
CA LEU A 308 -3.92 -0.99 10.97
C LEU A 308 -2.67 -0.28 11.54
N ARG A 309 -1.96 0.46 10.68
CA ARG A 309 -0.69 1.11 11.03
C ARG A 309 -0.75 2.60 10.80
N VAL A 310 -0.06 3.34 11.66
CA VAL A 310 0.24 4.75 11.44
C VAL A 310 1.28 4.86 10.32
N ALA A 311 1.13 5.87 9.47
CA ALA A 311 2.10 6.13 8.41
C ALA A 311 3.51 6.34 8.99
N PRO A 312 4.57 5.83 8.34
CA PRO A 312 5.91 5.89 8.89
C PRO A 312 6.44 7.34 8.98
N PRO A 313 7.41 7.64 9.88
CA PRO A 313 7.96 8.99 10.08
C PRO A 313 8.51 9.64 8.80
N GLU A 314 9.04 8.84 7.88
CA GLU A 314 9.57 9.26 6.58
C GLU A 314 8.51 9.67 5.55
N ALA A 315 7.25 9.24 5.71
CA ALA A 315 6.18 9.61 4.78
C ALA A 315 5.89 11.12 4.84
N PRO A 316 5.51 11.77 3.72
CA PRO A 316 5.05 13.15 3.78
C PRO A 316 3.77 13.25 4.62
N VAL A 317 3.56 14.39 5.29
CA VAL A 317 2.30 14.65 6.02
C VAL A 317 1.21 15.19 5.10
N THR A 318 1.59 15.79 3.95
CA THR A 318 0.63 16.24 2.94
C THR A 318 -0.19 15.05 2.42
N GLY A 319 -1.50 15.15 2.55
CA GLY A 319 -2.46 14.07 2.26
C GLY A 319 -3.15 13.49 3.49
N TYR A 320 -2.66 13.82 4.69
CA TYR A 320 -3.29 13.49 5.97
C TYR A 320 -3.86 14.77 6.60
N MET A 321 -5.19 14.93 6.62
CA MET A 321 -5.81 16.21 7.02
C MET A 321 -5.52 16.60 8.48
N PHE A 322 -5.30 15.61 9.34
CA PHE A 322 -5.08 15.75 10.79
C PHE A 322 -3.80 15.05 11.26
N GLY A 323 -2.75 15.09 10.42
CA GLY A 323 -1.48 14.43 10.72
C GLY A 323 -1.52 12.90 10.56
N LYS A 324 -0.39 12.26 10.83
CA LYS A 324 -0.23 10.80 10.61
C LYS A 324 -0.91 10.02 11.72
N GLY A 325 -2.03 9.39 11.40
CA GLY A 325 -2.78 8.51 12.31
C GLY A 325 -3.55 7.45 11.54
N ILE A 326 -4.37 6.69 12.25
CA ILE A 326 -5.32 5.74 11.66
C ILE A 326 -6.67 6.46 11.55
N TYR A 327 -7.15 6.59 10.33
CA TYR A 327 -8.36 7.35 9.99
C TYR A 327 -9.58 6.45 9.91
N PHE A 328 -10.67 6.91 10.51
CA PHE A 328 -11.98 6.27 10.51
C PHE A 328 -13.08 7.30 10.19
N ALA A 329 -14.23 6.80 9.74
CA ALA A 329 -15.43 7.59 9.53
C ALA A 329 -16.64 6.92 10.21
N ASP A 330 -17.61 7.75 10.60
CA ASP A 330 -18.93 7.30 11.06
C ASP A 330 -19.91 7.08 9.90
N MET A 331 -19.60 7.62 8.71
CA MET A 331 -20.34 7.45 7.46
C MET A 331 -19.73 6.35 6.57
N SER A 332 -20.51 5.33 6.22
CA SER A 332 -20.05 4.17 5.45
C SER A 332 -19.47 4.56 4.09
N SER A 333 -20.20 5.36 3.30
CA SER A 333 -19.79 5.69 1.93
C SER A 333 -18.56 6.60 1.87
N LYS A 334 -18.25 7.34 2.94
CA LYS A 334 -16.99 8.10 3.04
C LYS A 334 -15.79 7.17 3.09
N SER A 335 -15.83 6.13 3.93
CA SER A 335 -14.80 5.10 3.97
C SER A 335 -14.81 4.25 2.70
N ALA A 336 -15.98 3.99 2.11
CA ALA A 336 -16.12 3.19 0.89
C ALA A 336 -15.39 3.78 -0.33
N ASN A 337 -15.28 5.11 -0.42
CA ASN A 337 -14.49 5.77 -1.48
C ASN A 337 -12.99 5.38 -1.45
N TYR A 338 -12.47 4.95 -0.29
CA TYR A 338 -11.09 4.46 -0.18
C TYR A 338 -10.90 3.02 -0.66
N CYS A 339 -11.99 2.31 -1.01
CA CYS A 339 -11.91 0.99 -1.65
C CYS A 339 -11.47 1.09 -3.12
N PHE A 340 -11.72 2.23 -3.77
CA PHE A 340 -11.49 2.44 -5.21
C PHE A 340 -12.14 1.36 -6.09
N ALA A 341 -13.33 0.89 -5.69
CA ALA A 341 -14.16 0.07 -6.58
C ALA A 341 -14.56 0.87 -7.82
N ASN A 342 -14.90 0.17 -8.90
CA ASN A 342 -15.32 0.78 -10.16
C ASN A 342 -16.24 -0.15 -10.95
N GLN A 343 -16.70 0.28 -12.12
CA GLN A 343 -17.62 -0.49 -12.96
C GLN A 343 -17.06 -1.86 -13.41
N ARG A 344 -15.73 -2.01 -13.49
CA ARG A 344 -15.06 -3.26 -13.86
C ARG A 344 -14.85 -4.14 -12.63
N ASN A 345 -14.37 -3.55 -11.54
CA ASN A 345 -14.11 -4.20 -10.26
C ASN A 345 -15.09 -3.67 -9.20
N LYS A 346 -16.27 -4.27 -9.16
CA LYS A 346 -17.39 -3.83 -8.32
C LYS A 346 -17.32 -4.32 -6.87
N THR A 347 -16.39 -5.19 -6.53
CA THR A 347 -16.26 -5.73 -5.16
C THR A 347 -15.23 -4.95 -4.38
N GLY A 348 -15.59 -4.54 -3.16
CA GLY A 348 -14.66 -3.93 -2.21
C GLY A 348 -14.85 -4.51 -0.81
N LEU A 349 -13.91 -4.18 0.08
CA LEU A 349 -13.98 -4.57 1.48
C LEU A 349 -14.03 -3.33 2.38
N LEU A 350 -14.86 -3.38 3.41
CA LEU A 350 -14.97 -2.36 4.44
C LEU A 350 -14.75 -2.98 5.81
N LEU A 351 -13.95 -2.32 6.64
CA LEU A 351 -13.65 -2.77 8.00
C LEU A 351 -14.43 -1.91 9.01
N LEU A 352 -15.03 -2.58 9.98
CA LEU A 352 -15.51 -1.98 11.22
C LEU A 352 -14.55 -2.35 12.33
N SER A 353 -14.00 -1.33 12.97
CA SER A 353 -13.12 -1.48 14.14
C SER A 353 -13.78 -0.84 15.36
N GLU A 354 -13.63 -1.47 16.51
CA GLU A 354 -13.85 -0.82 17.80
C GLU A 354 -12.68 0.14 18.02
N VAL A 355 -13.00 1.44 18.09
CA VAL A 355 -12.00 2.50 18.25
C VAL A 355 -12.20 3.16 19.61
N ALA A 356 -11.18 3.07 20.45
CA ALA A 356 -11.14 3.70 21.76
C ALA A 356 -10.76 5.18 21.61
N LEU A 357 -11.76 6.03 21.40
CA LEU A 357 -11.54 7.45 21.11
C LEU A 357 -11.12 8.24 22.36
N GLY A 358 -11.59 7.84 23.55
CA GLY A 358 -11.46 8.65 24.77
C GLY A 358 -11.99 10.07 24.55
N ASP A 359 -11.34 11.04 25.19
CA ASP A 359 -11.60 12.45 24.94
C ASP A 359 -10.93 12.92 23.63
N SER A 360 -11.75 13.32 22.66
CA SER A 360 -11.27 13.80 21.36
C SER A 360 -10.93 15.30 21.40
N ASN A 361 -9.88 15.68 20.68
CA ASN A 361 -9.58 17.04 20.25
C ASN A 361 -10.43 17.36 19.02
N GLU A 362 -11.40 18.26 19.15
CA GLU A 362 -12.33 18.58 18.06
C GLU A 362 -11.77 19.72 17.20
N LEU A 363 -11.67 19.50 15.89
CA LEU A 363 -11.08 20.45 14.95
C LEU A 363 -12.04 20.75 13.80
N LEU A 364 -12.14 22.04 13.45
CA LEU A 364 -12.98 22.52 12.34
C LEU A 364 -12.22 22.58 11.01
N ALA A 365 -10.91 22.84 11.07
CA ALA A 365 -10.04 22.99 9.92
C ALA A 365 -8.90 21.96 9.96
N ALA A 366 -8.33 21.67 8.79
CA ALA A 366 -7.18 20.79 8.68
C ALA A 366 -6.00 21.29 9.53
N ASP A 367 -5.37 20.37 10.25
CA ASP A 367 -4.20 20.64 11.07
C ASP A 367 -3.22 19.47 10.96
N TYR A 368 -2.14 19.68 10.21
CA TYR A 368 -1.12 18.65 9.99
C TYR A 368 -0.37 18.26 11.28
N GLU A 369 -0.45 19.08 12.33
CA GLU A 369 0.16 18.85 13.62
C GLU A 369 -0.82 18.29 14.66
N ALA A 370 -2.06 17.94 14.28
CA ALA A 370 -3.10 17.45 15.18
C ALA A 370 -2.73 16.17 15.96
N ALA A 371 -1.67 15.47 15.57
CA ALA A 371 -1.08 14.37 16.34
C ALA A 371 -0.46 14.84 17.68
N LYS A 372 -0.12 16.12 17.80
CA LYS A 372 0.28 16.77 19.05
C LYS A 372 -0.97 17.08 19.87
N LEU A 373 -1.53 16.02 20.46
CA LEU A 373 -2.76 16.11 21.24
C LEU A 373 -2.58 17.03 22.46
N PRO A 374 -3.57 17.92 22.75
CA PRO A 374 -3.62 18.64 24.01
C PRO A 374 -3.67 17.68 25.21
N ALA A 375 -3.28 18.18 26.39
CA ALA A 375 -3.31 17.39 27.61
C ALA A 375 -4.71 16.80 27.88
N GLY A 376 -4.75 15.50 28.20
CA GLY A 376 -5.99 14.77 28.44
C GLY A 376 -6.75 14.34 27.17
N LYS A 377 -6.29 14.68 25.97
CA LYS A 377 -6.88 14.21 24.71
C LYS A 377 -6.20 12.93 24.22
N HIS A 378 -6.98 12.07 23.59
CA HIS A 378 -6.55 10.73 23.16
C HIS A 378 -6.71 10.50 21.66
N SER A 379 -7.56 11.30 21.00
CA SER A 379 -7.85 11.20 19.57
C SER A 379 -8.18 12.57 18.99
N THR A 380 -8.22 12.69 17.67
CA THR A 380 -8.70 13.90 16.97
C THR A 380 -10.01 13.59 16.28
N LYS A 381 -10.95 14.53 16.35
CA LYS A 381 -12.24 14.47 15.64
C LYS A 381 -12.35 15.68 14.72
N GLY A 382 -12.26 15.43 13.42
CA GLY A 382 -12.60 16.43 12.41
C GLY A 382 -14.11 16.61 12.37
N LEU A 383 -14.60 17.81 12.68
CA LEU A 383 -16.02 18.12 12.76
C LEU A 383 -16.61 18.36 11.37
N GLY A 384 -17.52 17.49 10.95
CA GLY A 384 -18.23 17.59 9.68
C GLY A 384 -19.56 18.34 9.78
N GLN A 385 -20.03 18.89 8.67
CA GLN A 385 -21.37 19.49 8.52
C GLN A 385 -22.51 18.47 8.69
N THR A 386 -22.22 17.19 8.46
CA THR A 386 -23.18 16.09 8.54
C THR A 386 -22.60 14.94 9.36
N SER A 387 -23.37 14.43 10.32
CA SER A 387 -23.02 13.25 11.11
C SER A 387 -24.25 12.36 11.30
N PRO A 388 -24.10 11.06 11.62
CA PRO A 388 -25.24 10.25 12.04
C PRO A 388 -26.00 10.90 13.22
N ASP A 389 -27.32 10.74 13.25
CA ASP A 389 -28.16 11.25 14.33
C ASP A 389 -27.86 10.49 15.65
N PRO A 390 -27.34 11.17 16.70
CA PRO A 390 -26.97 10.51 17.95
C PRO A 390 -28.14 9.77 18.62
N ARG A 391 -29.39 10.16 18.35
CA ARG A 391 -30.59 9.51 18.91
C ARG A 391 -30.82 8.10 18.36
N ASN A 392 -30.24 7.79 17.21
CA ASN A 392 -30.33 6.48 16.57
C ASN A 392 -29.18 5.56 16.98
N ALA A 393 -28.21 6.04 17.76
CA ALA A 393 -27.09 5.24 18.21
C ALA A 393 -27.56 3.99 18.95
N VAL A 394 -26.97 2.84 18.60
CA VAL A 394 -27.23 1.57 19.30
C VAL A 394 -25.95 1.05 19.92
N THR A 395 -26.07 0.06 20.80
CA THR A 395 -24.92 -0.63 21.38
C THR A 395 -24.81 -2.03 20.80
N LEU A 396 -23.60 -2.41 20.38
CA LEU A 396 -23.27 -3.77 19.95
C LEU A 396 -22.07 -4.25 20.78
N ASN A 397 -22.26 -5.27 21.60
CA ASN A 397 -21.22 -5.82 22.49
C ASN A 397 -20.52 -4.77 23.38
N GLY A 398 -21.28 -3.80 23.90
CA GLY A 398 -20.74 -2.72 24.74
C GLY A 398 -20.00 -1.61 23.99
N VAL A 399 -20.15 -1.55 22.66
CA VAL A 399 -19.56 -0.52 21.78
C VAL A 399 -20.67 0.29 21.13
N THR A 400 -20.49 1.61 21.06
CA THR A 400 -21.44 2.52 20.39
C THR A 400 -21.38 2.35 18.87
N VAL A 401 -22.54 2.20 18.22
CA VAL A 401 -22.69 2.16 16.77
C VAL A 401 -23.54 3.37 16.33
N PRO A 402 -22.93 4.39 15.70
CA PRO A 402 -23.63 5.64 15.36
C PRO A 402 -24.48 5.47 14.10
N MET A 403 -25.69 4.95 14.25
CA MET A 403 -26.61 4.71 13.13
C MET A 403 -27.08 6.02 12.49
N GLY A 404 -27.30 5.99 11.17
CA GLY A 404 -27.91 7.11 10.47
C GLY A 404 -29.43 7.19 10.64
N PRO A 405 -30.12 8.02 9.85
CA PRO A 405 -29.57 8.84 8.77
C PRO A 405 -28.67 9.97 9.28
N GLY A 406 -27.92 10.59 8.35
CA GLY A 406 -27.13 11.78 8.66
C GLY A 406 -28.02 12.99 8.92
N MET A 407 -27.67 13.79 9.93
CA MET A 407 -28.27 15.08 10.25
C MET A 407 -27.24 16.21 10.18
N LYS A 408 -27.69 17.45 10.03
CA LYS A 408 -26.82 18.63 10.07
C LYS A 408 -26.36 18.90 11.50
N THR A 409 -25.07 19.19 11.65
CA THR A 409 -24.42 19.42 12.95
C THR A 409 -24.38 20.89 13.35
N GLY A 410 -24.70 21.81 12.43
CA GLY A 410 -24.51 23.25 12.61
C GLY A 410 -23.08 23.74 12.31
N VAL A 411 -22.13 22.83 12.09
CA VAL A 411 -20.75 23.17 11.68
C VAL A 411 -20.78 23.81 10.29
N GLY A 412 -19.95 24.85 10.09
CA GLY A 412 -19.83 25.55 8.80
C GLY A 412 -20.89 26.63 8.53
N ALA A 413 -21.83 26.86 9.45
CA ALA A 413 -22.88 27.89 9.29
C ALA A 413 -22.36 29.34 9.26
N GLY A 414 -21.17 29.59 9.84
CA GLY A 414 -20.56 30.93 9.92
C GLY A 414 -19.72 31.36 8.70
N GLY A 415 -19.67 30.56 7.62
CA GLY A 415 -18.82 30.80 6.47
C GLY A 415 -17.36 30.36 6.69
N GLY A 416 -16.78 29.67 5.70
CA GLY A 416 -15.44 29.10 5.75
C GLY A 416 -15.38 27.69 5.15
N TYR A 417 -14.16 27.17 4.95
CA TYR A 417 -13.98 25.76 4.56
C TYR A 417 -14.25 24.86 5.76
N SER A 418 -15.13 23.85 5.58
CA SER A 418 -15.44 22.87 6.61
C SER A 418 -15.56 21.48 6.01
N LEU A 419 -15.25 20.45 6.79
CA LEU A 419 -15.51 19.07 6.43
C LEU A 419 -16.99 18.82 6.17
N LEU A 420 -17.34 18.06 5.12
CA LEU A 420 -18.73 17.67 4.89
C LEU A 420 -19.23 16.61 5.89
N TYR A 421 -18.32 15.75 6.34
CA TYR A 421 -18.57 14.59 7.21
C TYR A 421 -17.45 14.43 8.21
N ASN A 422 -17.75 13.85 9.38
CA ASN A 422 -16.76 13.65 10.44
C ASN A 422 -15.57 12.79 10.00
N GLU A 423 -14.44 12.95 10.69
CA GLU A 423 -13.30 12.03 10.69
C GLU A 423 -12.84 11.78 12.11
N PHE A 424 -12.44 10.55 12.40
CA PHE A 424 -11.88 10.16 13.68
C PHE A 424 -10.49 9.62 13.47
N ILE A 425 -9.52 10.17 14.19
CA ILE A 425 -8.11 9.87 14.01
C ILE A 425 -7.55 9.46 15.36
N VAL A 426 -6.97 8.27 15.41
CA VAL A 426 -6.17 7.79 16.54
C VAL A 426 -4.71 7.70 16.14
N TYR A 427 -3.82 8.05 17.06
CA TYR A 427 -2.37 8.13 16.82
C TYR A 427 -1.61 6.95 17.44
N ASN A 428 -2.30 6.14 18.25
CA ASN A 428 -1.77 4.88 18.80
C ASN A 428 -2.56 3.69 18.22
N PRO A 429 -1.91 2.74 17.52
CA PRO A 429 -2.57 1.52 17.02
C PRO A 429 -3.30 0.71 18.10
N ALA A 430 -2.85 0.76 19.35
CA ALA A 430 -3.50 0.10 20.48
C ALA A 430 -4.91 0.63 20.80
N GLN A 431 -5.31 1.78 20.23
CA GLN A 431 -6.69 2.29 20.31
C GLN A 431 -7.62 1.66 19.28
N THR A 432 -7.14 0.73 18.46
CA THR A 432 -7.93 0.08 17.40
C THR A 432 -7.99 -1.42 17.62
N HIS A 433 -9.19 -1.97 17.45
CA HIS A 433 -9.45 -3.41 17.52
C HIS A 433 -10.40 -3.78 16.40
N MET A 434 -9.92 -4.55 15.42
CA MET A 434 -10.72 -4.97 14.27
C MET A 434 -11.81 -5.94 14.73
N ARG A 435 -13.05 -5.73 14.27
CA ARG A 435 -14.21 -6.55 14.70
C ARG A 435 -14.90 -7.23 13.53
N TYR A 436 -15.21 -6.47 12.48
CA TYR A 436 -15.97 -6.99 11.35
C TYR A 436 -15.40 -6.54 10.01
N LEU A 437 -15.23 -7.47 9.09
CA LEU A 437 -14.88 -7.19 7.70
C LEU A 437 -16.10 -7.47 6.84
N LEU A 438 -16.52 -6.51 6.04
CA LEU A 438 -17.66 -6.62 5.13
C LEU A 438 -17.14 -6.78 3.71
N ARG A 439 -17.65 -7.78 3.00
CA ARG A 439 -17.56 -7.85 1.54
C ARG A 439 -18.76 -7.17 0.93
N VAL A 440 -18.50 -6.13 0.15
CA VAL A 440 -19.53 -5.22 -0.37
C VAL A 440 -19.43 -5.15 -1.88
N GLN A 441 -20.58 -5.21 -2.55
CA GLN A 441 -20.72 -4.92 -3.96
C GLN A 441 -21.14 -3.46 -4.15
N PHE A 442 -20.39 -2.74 -4.96
CA PHE A 442 -20.65 -1.38 -5.40
C PHE A 442 -21.48 -1.43 -6.69
N ASN A 443 -22.68 -0.87 -6.65
CA ASN A 443 -23.57 -0.81 -7.80
C ASN A 443 -23.51 0.60 -8.38
N TYR A 444 -22.67 0.75 -9.41
CA TYR A 444 -22.62 1.98 -10.21
C TYR A 444 -23.75 1.99 -11.22
N SER A 445 -24.44 3.11 -11.33
CA SER A 445 -25.36 3.37 -12.44
C SER A 445 -24.57 3.46 -13.75
N SER A 446 -25.17 3.03 -14.88
CA SER A 446 -24.59 3.32 -16.20
C SER A 446 -24.47 4.84 -16.33
N LEU A 447 -23.32 5.34 -16.77
CA LEU A 447 -23.08 6.77 -16.91
C LEU A 447 -23.73 7.38 -18.16
N TRP A 448 -24.33 6.55 -19.02
CA TRP A 448 -25.10 6.91 -20.20
C TRP A 448 -25.86 5.67 -20.70
#